data_AF-A0A318QW43-F1
#
_entry.id   AF-A0A318QW43-F1
#
_cell.length_a   1.000
_cell.length_b   1.000
_cell.length_c   1.000
_cell.angle_alpha   90.00
_cell.angle_beta   90.00
_cell.angle_gamma   90.00
#
_symmetry.space_group_name_H-M   'P 1'
#
loop_
_entity.id
_entity.type
_entity.pdbx_description
1 polymer ?
#
loop_
_entity_poly.entity_id
_entity_poly.type
_entity_poly.pdbx_seq_one_letter_code
_entity_poly.pdbx_strand_id
1 'polypeptide(L)'
;MLGVEMVATRPKVTRPREGRKDLLRSFIRLPVYLWNDVGAYAERQENMSIKNVLMAGLRALGMDIDDEDLTTRKRRPIKHYDDTVDSMSQVSTTLQLPRYVWDQVESYVMAEKISKRHVFIRGLKALDFPVREEDDKSLGRLIREGR
;
A
#
# COMPACT_ATOMS: atom_id res chain seq x y z
N MET A 1 -39.23 -32.83 -23.76
CA MET A 1 -37.98 -32.13 -24.08
C MET A 1 -37.76 -31.06 -23.01
N LEU A 2 -36.75 -31.23 -22.15
CA LEU A 2 -36.31 -30.19 -21.22
C LEU A 2 -34.77 -30.20 -21.28
N GLY A 3 -34.22 -29.11 -21.79
CA GLY A 3 -32.77 -28.90 -21.92
C GLY A 3 -32.16 -28.66 -20.55
N VAL A 4 -31.13 -29.43 -20.22
CA VAL A 4 -30.31 -29.22 -19.03
C VAL A 4 -29.12 -28.37 -19.47
N GLU A 5 -29.11 -27.10 -19.07
CA GLU A 5 -27.96 -26.22 -19.23
C GLU A 5 -26.80 -26.74 -18.37
N MET A 6 -25.72 -27.17 -19.03
CA MET A 6 -24.45 -27.48 -18.38
C MET A 6 -23.80 -26.16 -17.95
N VAL A 7 -23.93 -25.80 -16.67
CA VAL A 7 -23.17 -24.71 -16.08
C VAL A 7 -21.71 -25.17 -15.97
N ALA A 8 -20.87 -24.70 -16.88
CA ALA A 8 -19.42 -24.88 -16.82
C ALA A 8 -18.87 -24.23 -15.55
N THR A 9 -18.68 -25.02 -14.50
CA THR A 9 -17.90 -24.64 -13.32
C THR A 9 -16.48 -24.33 -13.76
N ARG A 10 -16.14 -23.04 -13.79
CA ARG A 10 -14.75 -22.59 -13.98
C ARG A 10 -13.86 -23.28 -12.95
N PRO A 11 -12.69 -23.82 -13.33
CA PRO A 11 -11.79 -24.41 -12.36
C PRO A 11 -11.36 -23.32 -11.36
N LYS A 12 -11.70 -23.52 -10.09
CA LYS A 12 -11.06 -22.80 -8.99
C LYS A 12 -9.59 -23.17 -9.06
N VAL A 13 -8.75 -22.22 -9.49
CA VAL A 13 -7.30 -22.35 -9.40
C VAL A 13 -6.97 -22.42 -7.91
N THR A 14 -6.91 -23.64 -7.39
CA THR A 14 -6.29 -23.93 -6.09
C THR A 14 -4.81 -23.68 -6.25
N ARG A 15 -4.37 -22.45 -5.94
CA ARG A 15 -2.95 -22.14 -5.80
C ARG A 15 -2.36 -23.10 -4.75
N PRO A 16 -1.21 -23.74 -5.01
CA PRO A 16 -0.59 -24.64 -4.05
C PRO A 16 -0.32 -23.90 -2.74
N ARG A 17 -0.73 -24.50 -1.61
CA ARG A 17 -0.30 -24.13 -0.26
C ARG A 17 1.16 -24.51 -0.06
N GLU A 18 2.08 -23.97 -0.85
CA GLU A 18 3.49 -24.29 -0.73
C GLU A 18 4.36 -23.17 -1.28
N GLY A 19 4.40 -22.10 -0.50
CA GLY A 19 5.43 -21.09 -0.58
C GLY A 19 5.45 -20.45 0.79
N ARG A 20 6.54 -20.61 1.54
CA ARG A 20 6.82 -19.62 2.59
C ARG A 20 6.65 -18.27 1.91
N LYS A 21 5.72 -17.44 2.38
CA LYS A 21 5.59 -16.07 1.88
C LYS A 21 6.96 -15.44 2.04
N ASP A 22 7.71 -15.30 0.94
CA ASP A 22 8.99 -14.63 0.98
C ASP A 22 8.69 -13.18 1.30
N LEU A 23 8.87 -12.85 2.57
CA LEU A 23 8.57 -11.54 3.09
C LEU A 23 9.80 -10.67 2.90
N LEU A 24 9.73 -9.74 1.95
CA LEU A 24 10.79 -8.75 1.77
C LEU A 24 10.51 -7.51 2.60
N ARG A 25 11.60 -6.93 3.12
CA ARG A 25 11.56 -5.68 3.87
C ARG A 25 12.04 -4.52 3.00
N SER A 26 11.32 -3.42 3.04
CA SER A 26 11.78 -2.16 2.45
C SER A 26 11.43 -0.99 3.34
N PHE A 27 12.17 0.11 3.19
CA PHE A 27 11.91 1.36 3.88
C PHE A 27 10.99 2.23 3.03
N ILE A 28 9.96 2.78 3.66
CA ILE A 28 9.06 3.77 3.05
C ILE A 28 9.09 5.01 3.93
N ARG A 29 9.04 6.17 3.29
CA ARG A 29 9.01 7.47 3.95
C ARG A 29 7.66 8.11 3.68
N LEU A 30 7.00 8.58 4.73
CA LEU A 30 5.75 9.35 4.64
C LEU A 30 5.94 10.68 5.37
N PRO A 31 5.35 11.79 4.88
CA PRO A 31 5.20 13.01 5.66
C PRO A 31 4.53 12.75 7.01
N VAL A 32 4.89 13.55 8.02
CA VAL A 32 4.30 13.47 9.37
C VAL A 32 2.78 13.59 9.33
N TYR A 33 2.20 14.49 8.52
CA TYR A 33 0.74 14.63 8.47
C TYR A 33 0.07 13.34 7.97
N LEU A 34 0.56 12.73 6.87
CA LEU A 34 0.04 11.45 6.38
C LEU A 34 0.27 10.33 7.39
N TRP A 35 1.40 10.35 8.11
CA TRP A 35 1.68 9.37 9.15
C TRP A 35 0.65 9.44 10.28
N ASN A 36 0.36 10.65 10.77
CA ASN A 36 -0.65 10.89 11.80
C ASN A 36 -2.05 10.48 11.30
N ASP A 37 -2.42 10.84 10.07
CA ASP A 37 -3.71 10.47 9.48
C ASP A 37 -3.85 8.95 9.35
N VAL A 38 -2.80 8.27 8.88
CA VAL A 38 -2.76 6.80 8.80
C VAL A 38 -2.89 6.18 10.18
N GLY A 39 -2.25 6.78 11.19
CA GLY A 39 -2.39 6.38 12.59
C GLY A 39 -3.82 6.49 13.09
N ALA A 40 -4.45 7.66 12.88
CA ALA A 40 -5.83 7.91 13.28
C ALA A 40 -6.84 7.04 12.52
N TYR A 41 -6.60 6.75 11.24
CA TYR A 41 -7.42 5.82 10.46
C TYR A 41 -7.28 4.39 10.99
N ALA A 42 -6.06 3.94 11.25
CA ALA A 42 -5.76 2.62 11.81
C ALA A 42 -6.45 2.40 13.17
N GLU A 43 -6.47 3.42 14.03
CA GLU A 43 -7.14 3.38 15.32
C GLU A 43 -8.68 3.33 15.20
N ARG A 44 -9.26 3.97 14.19
CA ARG A 44 -10.71 3.96 13.92
C ARG A 44 -11.22 2.66 13.30
N GLN A 45 -10.44 2.05 12.40
CA GLN A 45 -10.84 0.84 11.67
C GLN A 45 -10.39 -0.42 12.42
N GLU A 46 -11.24 -0.95 13.31
CA GLU A 46 -11.04 -2.21 14.06
C GLU A 46 -9.62 -2.41 14.64
N ASN A 47 -8.90 -1.32 14.96
CA ASN A 47 -7.49 -1.34 15.36
C ASN A 47 -6.56 -2.06 14.35
N MET A 48 -6.67 -1.71 13.07
CA MET A 48 -5.73 -2.10 12.03
C MET A 48 -4.29 -1.65 12.33
N SER A 49 -3.32 -2.32 11.72
CA SER A 49 -1.92 -1.85 11.76
C SER A 49 -1.66 -0.84 10.64
N ILE A 50 -0.67 0.06 10.81
CA ILE A 50 -0.20 0.97 9.74
C ILE A 50 0.12 0.19 8.45
N LYS A 51 0.72 -0.99 8.58
CA LYS A 51 0.98 -1.87 7.43
C LYS A 51 -0.31 -2.20 6.69
N ASN A 52 -1.38 -2.56 7.40
CA ASN A 52 -2.64 -2.97 6.78
C ASN A 52 -3.32 -1.79 6.10
N VAL A 53 -3.24 -0.58 6.68
CA VAL A 53 -3.74 0.64 6.02
C VAL A 53 -2.98 0.90 4.71
N LEU A 54 -1.65 0.78 4.73
CA LEU A 54 -0.83 0.98 3.53
C LEU A 54 -1.08 -0.09 2.47
N MET A 55 -1.30 -1.34 2.88
CA MET A 55 -1.69 -2.40 1.96
C MET A 55 -3.10 -2.22 1.41
N ALA A 56 -4.06 -1.78 2.23
CA ALA A 56 -5.38 -1.41 1.74
C ALA A 56 -5.28 -0.29 0.70
N GLY A 57 -4.32 0.63 0.85
CA GLY A 57 -4.02 1.66 -0.14
C GLY A 57 -3.51 1.09 -1.46
N LEU A 58 -2.59 0.13 -1.41
CA LEU A 58 -2.13 -0.58 -2.60
C LEU A 58 -3.26 -1.35 -3.29
N ARG A 59 -4.16 -1.96 -2.51
CA ARG A 59 -5.36 -2.63 -3.04
C ARG A 59 -6.32 -1.65 -3.71
N ALA A 60 -6.52 -0.46 -3.11
CA ALA A 60 -7.33 0.60 -3.69
C ALA A 60 -6.75 1.13 -5.01
N LEU A 61 -5.42 1.04 -5.20
CA LEU A 61 -4.76 1.30 -6.49
C LEU A 61 -4.89 0.16 -7.52
N GLY A 62 -5.56 -0.93 -7.16
CA GLY A 62 -5.80 -2.06 -8.06
C GLY A 62 -4.73 -3.17 -7.98
N MET A 63 -3.85 -3.17 -6.97
CA MET A 63 -2.95 -4.31 -6.76
C MET A 63 -3.72 -5.50 -6.18
N ASP A 64 -3.39 -6.70 -6.67
CA ASP A 64 -3.95 -7.96 -6.17
C ASP A 64 -3.25 -8.28 -4.84
N ILE A 65 -4.02 -8.20 -3.74
CA ILE A 65 -3.56 -8.45 -2.37
C ILE A 65 -4.52 -9.44 -1.74
N ASP A 66 -3.99 -10.58 -1.32
CA ASP A 66 -4.78 -11.62 -0.68
C ASP A 66 -5.29 -11.14 0.70
N ASP A 67 -6.55 -11.44 1.02
CA ASP A 67 -7.17 -11.04 2.29
C ASP A 67 -6.40 -11.56 3.52
N GLU A 68 -5.74 -12.71 3.39
CA GLU A 68 -4.89 -13.28 4.44
C GLU A 68 -3.65 -12.43 4.76
N ASP A 69 -3.18 -11.59 3.83
CA ASP A 69 -2.08 -10.66 4.07
C ASP A 69 -2.52 -9.37 4.76
N LEU A 70 -3.83 -9.08 4.78
CA LEU A 70 -4.45 -7.98 5.54
C LEU A 70 -4.80 -8.36 6.98
N THR A 71 -4.36 -9.53 7.45
CA THR A 71 -4.67 -10.03 8.79
C THR A 71 -4.14 -9.13 9.91
N THR A 72 -4.92 -9.02 10.98
CA THR A 72 -4.65 -8.20 12.16
C THR A 72 -3.57 -8.88 13.01
N ARG A 73 -2.31 -8.46 12.87
CA ARG A 73 -1.28 -8.79 13.87
C ARG A 73 -1.44 -7.92 15.11
N LYS A 74 -0.96 -8.42 16.26
CA LYS A 74 -0.98 -7.73 17.55
C LYS A 74 -0.55 -6.25 17.41
N ARG A 75 -1.40 -5.37 17.95
CA ARG A 75 -1.25 -3.93 18.03
C ARG A 75 0.13 -3.53 18.55
N ARG A 76 0.73 -2.52 17.92
CA ARG A 76 1.85 -1.77 18.50
C ARG A 76 1.40 -0.32 18.67
N PRO A 77 1.84 0.38 19.73
CA PRO A 77 1.61 1.81 19.85
C PRO A 77 2.10 2.53 18.59
N ILE A 78 1.24 3.37 18.02
CA ILE A 78 1.59 4.22 16.89
C ILE A 78 2.14 5.52 17.47
N LYS A 79 3.33 5.93 17.02
CA LYS A 79 3.88 7.22 17.40
C LYS A 79 3.10 8.30 16.63
N HIS A 80 2.41 9.15 17.38
CA HIS A 80 1.83 10.39 16.89
C HIS A 80 2.81 11.54 17.12
N TYR A 81 2.90 12.44 16.15
CA TYR A 81 3.72 13.64 16.24
C TYR A 81 2.79 14.83 16.47
N ASP A 82 3.14 15.70 17.42
CA ASP A 82 2.38 16.91 17.72
C ASP A 82 2.70 18.04 16.72
N ASP A 83 2.01 19.18 16.90
CA ASP A 83 2.13 20.36 16.04
C ASP A 83 3.51 21.06 16.12
N THR A 84 4.39 20.65 17.04
CA THR A 84 5.75 21.20 17.14
C THR A 84 6.69 20.62 16.10
N VAL A 85 6.30 19.49 15.49
CA VAL A 85 7.06 18.83 14.44
C VAL A 85 6.54 19.31 13.09
N ASP A 86 7.46 19.74 12.22
CA ASP A 86 7.10 20.12 10.86
C ASP A 86 6.34 18.97 10.17
N SER A 87 5.09 19.25 9.79
CA SER A 87 4.17 18.33 9.12
C SER A 87 4.75 17.68 7.85
N MET A 88 5.70 18.34 7.19
CA MET A 88 6.35 17.85 5.96
C MET A 88 7.60 17.00 6.24
N SER A 89 8.05 16.94 7.49
CA SER A 89 9.13 16.06 7.91
C SER A 89 8.81 14.60 7.58
N GLN A 90 9.85 13.84 7.21
CA GLN A 90 9.69 12.49 6.71
C GLN A 90 9.87 11.45 7.82
N VAL A 91 8.82 10.67 8.07
CA VAL A 91 8.85 9.51 8.97
C VAL A 91 9.20 8.27 8.16
N SER A 92 10.32 7.62 8.51
CA SER A 92 10.72 6.36 7.88
C SER A 92 10.13 5.18 8.64
N THR A 93 9.51 4.25 7.92
CA THR A 93 9.03 2.97 8.46
C THR A 93 9.54 1.80 7.63
N THR A 94 9.78 0.66 8.28
CA THR A 94 10.10 -0.58 7.59
C THR A 94 8.82 -1.38 7.36
N LEU A 95 8.50 -1.63 6.10
CA LEU A 95 7.39 -2.50 5.71
C LEU A 95 7.89 -3.86 5.27
N GLN A 96 7.24 -4.89 5.80
CA GLN A 96 7.47 -6.27 5.45
C GLN A 96 6.24 -6.81 4.70
N LEU A 97 6.37 -6.94 3.39
CA LEU A 97 5.31 -7.38 2.47
C LEU A 97 5.73 -8.67 1.74
N PRO A 98 4.77 -9.50 1.29
CA PRO A 98 5.06 -10.62 0.41
C PRO A 98 5.75 -10.17 -0.88
N ARG A 99 6.61 -11.04 -1.44
CA ARG A 99 7.35 -10.78 -2.69
C ARG A 99 6.43 -10.35 -3.84
N TYR A 100 5.30 -11.04 -4.02
CA TYR A 100 4.37 -10.75 -5.11
C TYR A 100 3.76 -9.34 -5.02
N VAL A 101 3.60 -8.78 -3.81
CA VAL A 101 3.15 -7.39 -3.62
C VAL A 101 4.27 -6.43 -4.01
N TRP A 102 5.52 -6.74 -3.64
CA TRP A 102 6.66 -5.93 -4.04
C TRP A 102 6.90 -5.91 -5.55
N ASP A 103 6.74 -7.05 -6.23
CA ASP A 103 6.89 -7.13 -7.68
C ASP A 103 5.82 -6.27 -8.41
N GLN A 104 4.60 -6.21 -7.86
CA GLN A 104 3.54 -5.30 -8.35
C GLN A 104 3.87 -3.83 -8.11
N VAL A 105 4.37 -3.49 -6.90
CA VAL A 105 4.85 -2.13 -6.59
C VAL A 105 5.96 -1.71 -7.53
N GLU A 106 6.94 -2.58 -7.79
CA GLU A 106 8.06 -2.29 -8.70
C GLU A 106 7.58 -2.15 -10.14
N SER A 107 6.65 -2.98 -10.58
CA SER A 107 6.04 -2.85 -11.91
C SER A 107 5.31 -1.50 -12.07
N TYR A 108 4.57 -1.07 -11.03
CA TYR A 108 3.89 0.23 -11.01
C TYR A 108 4.87 1.40 -11.01
N VAL A 109 5.94 1.33 -10.20
CA VAL A 109 7.05 2.31 -10.19
C VAL A 109 7.63 2.50 -11.59
N MET A 110 7.88 1.41 -12.32
CA MET A 110 8.48 1.46 -13.65
C MET A 110 7.51 2.01 -14.70
N ALA A 111 6.24 1.61 -14.66
CA ALA A 111 5.21 2.09 -15.57
C ALA A 111 4.97 3.61 -15.41
N GLU A 112 4.84 4.07 -14.17
CA GLU A 112 4.50 5.45 -13.85
C GLU A 112 5.72 6.37 -13.74
N LYS A 113 6.94 5.81 -13.75
CA LYS A 113 8.21 6.52 -13.55
C LYS A 113 8.23 7.35 -12.24
N ILE A 114 7.77 6.73 -11.17
CA ILE A 114 7.67 7.34 -9.84
C ILE A 114 8.48 6.54 -8.82
N SER A 115 8.79 7.13 -7.66
CA SER A 115 9.46 6.38 -6.60
C SER A 115 8.50 5.47 -5.84
N LYS A 116 9.03 4.44 -5.15
CA LYS A 116 8.23 3.54 -4.29
C LYS A 116 7.37 4.32 -3.29
N ARG A 117 7.90 5.39 -2.68
CA ARG A 117 7.14 6.29 -1.78
C ARG A 117 5.85 6.81 -2.43
N HIS A 118 5.92 7.27 -3.68
CA HIS A 118 4.77 7.84 -4.36
C HIS A 118 3.70 6.79 -4.67
N VAL A 119 4.06 5.52 -4.84
CA VAL A 119 3.07 4.44 -4.93
C VAL A 119 2.23 4.36 -3.66
N PHE A 120 2.87 4.41 -2.48
CA PHE A 120 2.14 4.38 -1.21
C PHE A 120 1.32 5.64 -0.98
N ILE A 121 1.84 6.82 -1.34
CA ILE A 121 1.08 8.08 -1.24
C ILE A 121 -0.15 8.06 -2.15
N ARG A 122 0.00 7.62 -3.41
CA ARG A 122 -1.14 7.41 -4.32
C ARG A 122 -2.11 6.36 -3.76
N GLY A 123 -1.61 5.33 -3.08
CA GLY A 123 -2.40 4.32 -2.40
C GLY A 123 -3.27 4.90 -1.30
N LEU A 124 -2.70 5.76 -0.47
CA LEU A 124 -3.43 6.50 0.55
C LEU A 124 -4.44 7.46 -0.08
N LYS A 125 -4.06 8.17 -1.15
CA LYS A 125 -4.98 9.03 -1.91
C LYS A 125 -6.18 8.25 -2.46
N ALA A 126 -5.96 7.03 -2.95
CA ALA A 126 -7.02 6.13 -3.42
C ALA A 126 -7.92 5.59 -2.29
N LEU A 127 -7.48 5.70 -1.03
CA LEU A 127 -8.28 5.49 0.18
C LEU A 127 -8.86 6.79 0.77
N ASP A 128 -8.95 7.84 -0.05
CA ASP A 128 -9.49 9.15 0.32
C ASP A 128 -8.71 9.90 1.42
N PHE A 129 -7.42 9.58 1.61
CA PHE A 129 -6.56 10.39 2.48
C PHE A 129 -6.25 11.77 1.85
N PRO A 130 -6.20 12.83 2.67
CA PRO A 130 -5.97 14.20 2.18
C PRO A 130 -4.48 14.42 1.84
N VAL A 131 -4.05 13.92 0.68
CA VAL A 131 -2.68 14.11 0.17
C VAL A 131 -2.51 15.53 -0.39
N ARG A 132 -1.47 16.25 0.07
CA ARG A 132 -1.11 17.57 -0.47
C ARG A 132 -0.52 17.46 -1.88
N GLU A 133 -0.75 18.47 -2.72
CA GLU A 133 -0.28 18.43 -4.12
C GLU A 133 1.23 18.22 -4.28
N GLU A 134 2.03 18.77 -3.38
CA GLU A 134 3.50 18.64 -3.39
C GLU A 134 3.98 17.19 -3.16
N ASP A 135 3.19 16.38 -2.46
CA ASP A 135 3.46 14.96 -2.24
C ASP A 135 2.91 14.07 -3.36
N ASP A 136 1.92 14.54 -4.09
CA ASP A 136 1.34 13.85 -5.26
C ASP A 136 2.22 14.01 -6.51
N LYS A 137 2.93 15.14 -6.60
CA LYS A 137 3.90 15.43 -7.66
C LYS A 137 5.12 14.52 -7.51
N SER A 138 5.08 13.36 -8.17
CA SER A 138 6.28 12.60 -8.43
C SER A 138 7.28 13.47 -9.19
N LEU A 139 8.45 13.71 -8.61
CA LEU A 139 9.62 14.34 -9.26
C LEU A 139 10.17 13.51 -10.44
N GLY A 140 9.37 12.62 -11.06
CA GLY A 140 9.70 11.90 -12.30
C GLY A 140 9.76 12.77 -13.55
N ARG A 141 9.53 14.09 -13.44
CA ARG A 141 9.57 15.06 -14.55
C ARG A 141 10.66 16.12 -14.42
N LEU A 142 11.79 15.80 -13.77
CA LEU A 142 12.90 16.74 -13.58
C LEU A 142 14.30 16.22 -13.98
N ILE A 143 14.39 15.18 -14.82
CA ILE A 143 15.66 14.81 -15.51
C ILE A 143 15.37 14.40 -16.97
N ARG A 144 14.84 15.34 -17.77
CA ARG A 144 14.97 15.28 -19.25
C ARG A 144 14.68 16.62 -19.93
N GLU A 145 15.03 17.73 -19.28
CA GLU A 145 15.19 19.03 -19.93
C GLU A 145 16.43 19.69 -19.32
N GLY A 146 17.59 19.47 -19.93
CA GLY A 146 18.83 20.15 -19.52
C GLY A 146 20.10 19.33 -19.70
N ARG A 147 20.66 19.43 -20.92
CA ARG A 147 21.99 19.02 -21.41
C ARG A 147 22.14 17.60 -21.94
#